data_AF-A0A7V7C6V4-F1
#
_entry.id   AF-A0A7V7C6V4-F1
#
_cell.length_a   1.000
_cell.length_b   1.000
_cell.length_c   1.000
_cell.angle_alpha   90.00
_cell.angle_beta   90.00
_cell.angle_gamma   90.00
#
_symmetry.space_group_name_H-M   'P 1'
#
loop_
_entity.id
_entity.type
_entity.pdbx_description
1 polymer ?
#
loop_
_entity_poly.entity_id
_entity_poly.type
_entity_poly.pdbx_seq_one_letter_code
_entity_poly.pdbx_strand_id
1 'polypeptide(L)'
;MARIEVKQEIMIQEKKNREKRQNNKTKLYTLSIPPTPQVPFLQADRHSEIIRAFEDGCPAFFTMNSYGEVDFYFYLTDDEYFEDFVESPENYKVYFIDADVLEVIVFYDDERAAFPLVFNLRSPMERHVLAWLAKKKRVNVYYIVNYEDEYFCTGLKVADLPLAFAYDLERFLNGERALLLPAFAETVLESGFFNQDLLLHHGWGFYINYSALSKRIGSNEDTDEILSRHLLDLTACLQSNWCLFRKDQETEKNELMLIWVGKKIRLFQENQPDEYYCIYLTGDFVQNESQNPVKTVAMEALKEIPELEHTSWIAPLAEESIPLVALQGSLPYRLNLTNDFYYLSDRLFKEYFLPHNEYVSYYSYAVNDRRLSPQGAKVYSLVKKRQEKGFFADKDMTPADVLHLAKWGNEEDLAAIFAHLNLLQGSKLDEAIYILSQKYKQLLEPYFFSLLETGPGEEMYDAVLLGLGLIESVKGVPIMTGRLQGTAKEAAVAFDALLLVGDPAIPHLIPLLQNAKAGIRLRAVKLLGTLGSEKALAVLRKMAEDRSVRVEKARRAFLKGLDQLEQERL
;
A
#
# COMPACT_ATOMS: atom_id res chain seq x y z
N MET A 1 8.09 -26.20 -6.15
CA MET A 1 9.26 -26.65 -5.36
C MET A 1 10.20 -25.47 -5.12
N ALA A 2 10.82 -24.87 -6.14
CA ALA A 2 11.72 -23.70 -5.98
C ALA A 2 11.08 -22.42 -5.36
N ARG A 3 9.78 -22.15 -5.57
CA ARG A 3 9.08 -21.03 -4.90
C ARG A 3 8.79 -21.24 -3.41
N ILE A 4 8.85 -22.49 -2.95
CA ILE A 4 8.65 -22.85 -1.53
C ILE A 4 9.99 -22.75 -0.79
N GLU A 5 11.09 -23.10 -1.46
CA GLU A 5 12.45 -22.98 -0.92
C GLU A 5 12.87 -21.52 -0.72
N VAL A 6 12.57 -20.61 -1.65
CA VAL A 6 12.86 -19.17 -1.46
C VAL A 6 12.04 -18.54 -0.33
N LYS A 7 10.77 -18.93 -0.16
CA LYS A 7 9.96 -18.50 1.00
C LYS A 7 10.45 -19.08 2.32
N GLN A 8 10.99 -20.30 2.30
CA GLN A 8 11.60 -20.91 3.48
C GLN A 8 12.94 -20.26 3.81
N GLU A 9 13.76 -19.89 2.84
CA GLU A 9 15.02 -19.16 3.05
C GLU A 9 14.79 -17.75 3.60
N ILE A 10 13.78 -17.01 3.08
CA ILE A 10 13.40 -15.69 3.62
C ILE A 10 12.88 -15.83 5.06
N MET A 11 12.01 -16.80 5.35
CA MET A 11 11.55 -17.05 6.73
C MET A 11 12.68 -17.49 7.67
N ILE A 12 13.65 -18.28 7.20
CA ILE A 12 14.80 -18.71 7.99
C ILE A 12 15.74 -17.54 8.26
N GLN A 13 15.93 -16.65 7.29
CA GLN A 13 16.73 -15.43 7.44
C GLN A 13 16.04 -14.41 8.36
N GLU A 14 14.72 -14.23 8.25
CA GLU A 14 13.91 -13.43 9.18
C GLU A 14 13.92 -14.02 10.59
N LYS A 15 13.88 -15.35 10.73
CA LYS A 15 13.94 -16.03 12.03
C LYS A 15 15.32 -15.91 12.68
N LYS A 16 16.41 -16.02 11.90
CA LYS A 16 17.79 -15.73 12.36
C LYS A 16 17.98 -14.26 12.73
N ASN A 17 17.39 -13.33 11.97
CA ASN A 17 17.39 -11.90 12.28
C ASN A 17 16.55 -11.61 13.54
N ARG A 18 15.42 -12.29 13.74
CA ARG A 18 14.61 -12.24 14.98
C ARG A 18 15.38 -12.76 16.19
N GLU A 19 16.11 -13.87 16.06
CA GLU A 19 16.94 -14.42 17.13
C GLU A 19 18.14 -13.52 17.47
N LYS A 20 18.78 -12.87 16.48
CA LYS A 20 19.77 -11.82 16.72
C LYS A 20 19.16 -10.58 17.41
N ARG A 21 17.97 -10.12 16.99
CA ARG A 21 17.24 -8.98 17.58
C ARG A 21 16.78 -9.25 19.02
N GLN A 22 16.40 -10.50 19.35
CA GLN A 22 16.02 -10.91 20.71
C GLN A 22 17.20 -11.00 21.69
N ASN A 23 18.44 -11.10 21.20
CA ASN A 23 19.62 -11.27 22.05
C ASN A 23 20.17 -9.97 22.64
N ASN A 24 19.46 -8.84 22.48
CA ASN A 24 19.81 -7.54 23.05
C ASN A 24 19.47 -7.46 24.55
N LYS A 25 19.94 -8.45 25.33
CA LYS A 25 19.84 -8.42 26.79
C LYS A 25 20.88 -7.44 27.32
N THR A 26 20.38 -6.38 27.96
CA THR A 26 21.09 -5.25 28.59
C THR A 26 21.68 -4.20 27.64
N LYS A 27 20.83 -3.28 27.15
CA LYS A 27 21.23 -1.90 26.81
C LYS A 27 21.63 -1.18 28.11
N LEU A 28 22.84 -0.65 28.19
CA LEU A 28 23.43 0.00 29.35
C LEU A 28 23.44 1.51 29.07
N TYR A 29 22.31 2.16 29.35
CA TYR A 29 22.07 3.57 28.99
C TYR A 29 23.16 4.53 29.46
N THR A 30 24.09 4.87 28.57
CA THR A 30 25.00 6.00 28.73
C THR A 30 24.29 7.25 28.22
N LEU A 31 24.17 8.27 29.08
CA LEU A 31 23.69 9.59 28.69
C LEU A 31 24.71 10.21 27.75
N SER A 32 24.55 9.92 26.46
CA SER A 32 25.45 10.36 25.40
C SER A 32 25.26 11.85 25.17
N ILE A 33 26.38 12.57 25.01
CA ILE A 33 26.34 13.94 24.52
C ILE A 33 26.18 13.83 23.01
N PRO A 34 25.09 14.33 22.42
CA PRO A 34 24.82 14.13 21.00
C PRO A 34 25.90 14.81 20.14
N PRO A 35 26.19 14.27 18.94
CA PRO A 35 27.16 14.88 18.04
C PRO A 35 26.69 16.28 17.62
N THR A 36 27.65 17.18 17.44
CA THR A 36 27.41 18.58 17.05
C THR A 36 28.16 18.91 15.76
N PRO A 37 27.82 20.00 15.05
CA PRO A 37 28.60 20.41 13.88
C PRO A 37 30.09 20.65 14.18
N GLN A 38 30.43 20.99 15.43
CA GLN A 38 31.82 21.17 15.86
C GLN A 38 32.51 19.85 16.24
N VAL A 39 31.74 18.85 16.65
CA VAL A 39 32.21 17.52 17.06
C VAL A 39 31.25 16.48 16.46
N PRO A 40 31.34 16.22 15.13
CA PRO A 40 30.34 15.41 14.43
C PRO A 40 30.55 13.91 14.63
N PHE A 41 31.67 13.48 15.19
CA PHE A 41 32.05 12.09 15.35
C PHE A 41 31.44 11.44 16.60
N LEU A 42 31.02 10.18 16.46
CA LEU A 42 30.64 9.34 17.58
C LEU A 42 31.92 8.87 18.30
N GLN A 43 32.20 9.47 19.46
CA GLN A 43 33.33 9.07 20.29
C GLN A 43 33.12 7.67 20.89
N ALA A 44 34.10 6.78 20.71
CA ALA A 44 34.04 5.38 21.12
C ALA A 44 33.80 5.17 22.63
N ASP A 45 34.28 6.07 23.48
CA ASP A 45 34.07 6.03 24.93
C ASP A 45 32.61 6.36 25.32
N ARG A 46 31.98 7.31 24.64
CA ARG A 46 30.63 7.82 24.96
C ARG A 46 29.51 7.09 24.22
N HIS A 47 29.75 6.76 22.96
CA HIS A 47 28.77 6.20 22.01
C HIS A 47 29.02 4.72 21.72
N SER A 48 29.77 4.03 22.59
CA SER A 48 30.12 2.61 22.42
C SER A 48 28.92 1.72 22.09
N GLU A 49 27.75 1.97 22.68
CA GLU A 49 26.54 1.18 22.39
C GLU A 49 25.97 1.43 21.00
N ILE A 50 25.95 2.69 20.56
CA ILE A 50 25.45 3.07 19.23
C ILE A 50 26.38 2.46 18.17
N ILE A 51 27.69 2.65 18.35
CA ILE A 51 28.74 2.12 17.46
C ILE A 51 28.63 0.60 17.38
N ARG A 52 28.57 -0.09 18.52
CA ARG A 52 28.46 -1.54 18.56
C ARG A 52 27.18 -2.03 17.87
N ALA A 53 26.06 -1.34 18.05
CA ALA A 53 24.82 -1.71 17.36
C ALA A 53 24.96 -1.62 15.83
N PHE A 54 25.64 -0.59 15.33
CA PHE A 54 25.90 -0.43 13.90
C PHE A 54 26.89 -1.47 13.38
N GLU A 55 27.95 -1.78 14.13
CA GLU A 55 28.89 -2.87 13.83
C GLU A 55 28.19 -4.25 13.78
N ASP A 56 27.20 -4.46 14.64
CA ASP A 56 26.37 -5.68 14.67
C ASP A 56 25.33 -5.72 13.52
N GLY A 57 25.28 -4.68 12.68
CA GLY A 57 24.42 -4.56 11.49
C GLY A 57 23.01 -4.04 11.80
N CYS A 58 22.82 -3.35 12.92
CA CYS A 58 21.54 -2.69 13.21
C CYS A 58 21.49 -1.35 12.47
N PRO A 59 20.48 -1.11 11.61
CA PRO A 59 20.40 0.13 10.83
C PRO A 59 19.94 1.33 11.67
N ALA A 60 19.47 1.11 12.90
CA ALA A 60 18.94 2.17 13.73
C ALA A 60 19.18 1.89 15.23
N PHE A 61 19.37 2.96 15.99
CA PHE A 61 19.49 2.93 17.44
C PHE A 61 18.73 4.10 18.05
N PHE A 62 18.28 3.96 19.29
CA PHE A 62 17.70 5.07 20.04
C PHE A 62 18.29 5.14 21.44
N THR A 63 18.39 6.35 21.97
CA THR A 63 18.79 6.58 23.35
C THR A 63 18.19 7.89 23.86
N MET A 64 18.33 8.12 25.16
CA MET A 64 18.04 9.40 25.77
C MET A 64 19.37 10.12 26.04
N ASN A 65 19.49 11.34 25.55
CA ASN A 65 20.73 12.09 25.61
C ASN A 65 20.92 12.80 26.96
N SER A 66 22.09 13.43 27.14
CA SER A 66 22.43 14.17 28.36
C SER A 66 21.48 15.33 28.70
N TYR A 67 20.67 15.80 27.74
CA TYR A 67 19.65 16.84 27.93
C TYR A 67 18.28 16.28 28.35
N GLY A 68 18.13 14.96 28.43
CA GLY A 68 16.85 14.30 28.71
C GLY A 68 15.89 14.31 27.51
N GLU A 69 16.42 14.42 26.29
CA GLU A 69 15.66 14.28 25.05
C GLU A 69 15.89 12.90 24.42
N VAL A 70 14.91 12.43 23.66
CA VAL A 70 15.03 11.18 22.90
C VAL A 70 15.64 11.45 21.54
N ASP A 71 16.68 10.69 21.22
CA ASP A 71 17.41 10.76 19.97
C ASP A 71 17.34 9.40 19.26
N PHE A 72 17.04 9.44 17.97
CA PHE A 72 17.18 8.33 17.03
C PHE A 72 18.46 8.52 16.22
N TYR A 73 19.20 7.44 16.03
CA TYR A 73 20.42 7.40 15.23
C TYR A 73 20.18 6.41 14.09
N PHE A 74 20.19 6.90 12.87
CA PHE A 74 20.00 6.12 11.66
C PHE A 74 21.33 5.93 10.97
N TYR A 75 21.70 4.67 10.76
CA TYR A 75 22.92 4.31 10.04
C TYR A 75 22.61 4.25 8.54
N LEU A 76 23.21 5.17 7.81
CA LEU A 76 23.12 5.25 6.35
C LEU A 76 24.13 4.30 5.72
N THR A 77 23.68 3.56 4.72
CA THR A 77 24.51 2.68 3.90
C THR A 77 25.31 3.50 2.88
N ASP A 78 26.31 2.88 2.22
CA ASP A 78 27.25 3.58 1.32
C ASP A 78 26.58 4.34 0.15
N ASP A 79 25.33 3.99 -0.17
CA ASP A 79 24.53 4.58 -1.26
C ASP A 79 23.52 5.64 -0.78
N GLU A 80 23.47 5.96 0.52
CA GLU A 80 22.50 6.88 1.12
C GLU A 80 23.18 8.14 1.66
N TYR A 81 22.66 9.33 1.27
CA TYR A 81 23.19 10.61 1.71
C TYR A 81 22.16 11.38 2.53
N PHE A 82 22.62 12.21 3.47
CA PHE A 82 21.70 13.00 4.31
C PHE A 82 20.79 13.90 3.47
N GLU A 83 21.31 14.44 2.37
CA GLU A 83 20.59 15.28 1.40
C GLU A 83 19.30 14.61 0.86
N ASP A 84 19.26 13.28 0.81
CA ASP A 84 18.09 12.52 0.36
C ASP A 84 16.92 12.58 1.38
N PHE A 85 17.22 12.90 2.64
CA PHE A 85 16.26 12.90 3.75
C PHE A 85 15.85 14.30 4.23
N VAL A 86 16.58 15.35 3.86
CA VAL A 86 16.38 16.73 4.37
C VAL A 86 14.95 17.22 4.14
N GLU A 87 14.45 17.06 2.92
CA GLU A 87 13.14 17.56 2.50
C GLU A 87 12.02 16.49 2.59
N SER A 88 12.38 15.25 2.94
CA SER A 88 11.48 14.10 2.93
C SER A 88 10.86 13.89 4.32
N PRO A 89 9.52 13.84 4.46
CA PRO A 89 8.88 13.65 5.77
C PRO A 89 9.04 12.22 6.29
N GLU A 90 9.24 12.08 7.60
CA GLU A 90 9.25 10.79 8.30
C GLU A 90 7.85 10.17 8.32
N ASN A 91 7.74 8.92 7.86
CA ASN A 91 6.55 8.12 8.07
C ASN A 91 6.80 7.05 9.12
N TYR A 92 5.77 6.67 9.87
CA TYR A 92 5.88 5.77 11.02
C TYR A 92 4.94 4.58 10.86
N LYS A 93 5.47 3.39 11.12
CA LYS A 93 4.71 2.15 11.26
C LYS A 93 4.96 1.56 12.64
N VAL A 94 3.93 0.95 13.22
CA VAL A 94 3.98 0.37 14.55
C VAL A 94 3.52 -1.07 14.50
N TYR A 95 4.32 -1.94 15.08
CA TYR A 95 4.02 -3.36 15.21
C TYR A 95 4.18 -3.79 16.66
N PHE A 96 3.14 -4.42 17.20
CA PHE A 96 3.21 -5.10 18.48
C PHE A 96 3.66 -6.53 18.20
N ILE A 97 4.94 -6.83 18.46
CA ILE A 97 5.51 -8.16 18.21
C ILE A 97 4.97 -9.15 19.23
N ASP A 98 4.90 -8.74 20.50
CA ASP A 98 4.21 -9.43 21.58
C ASP A 98 3.77 -8.42 22.66
N ALA A 99 3.30 -8.90 23.83
CA ALA A 99 2.81 -8.04 24.91
C ALA A 99 3.88 -7.12 25.52
N ASP A 100 5.17 -7.46 25.38
CA ASP A 100 6.30 -6.77 26.00
C ASP A 100 7.27 -6.16 24.98
N VAL A 101 7.02 -6.33 23.68
CA VAL A 101 7.91 -5.85 22.60
C VAL A 101 7.14 -5.07 21.54
N LEU A 102 7.54 -3.81 21.37
CA LEU A 102 7.02 -2.87 20.38
C LEU A 102 8.10 -2.59 19.32
N GLU A 103 7.77 -2.68 18.05
CA GLU A 103 8.64 -2.25 16.95
C GLU A 103 8.05 -1.03 16.26
N VAL A 104 8.81 0.06 16.23
CA VAL A 104 8.48 1.28 15.48
C VAL A 104 9.41 1.31 14.28
N ILE A 105 8.86 1.37 13.07
CA ILE A 105 9.65 1.51 11.85
C ILE A 105 9.45 2.93 11.34
N VAL A 106 10.54 3.68 11.27
CA VAL A 106 10.57 4.99 10.60
C VAL A 106 11.02 4.75 9.16
N PHE A 107 10.30 5.29 8.19
CA PHE A 107 10.63 5.10 6.78
C PHE A 107 10.41 6.34 5.94
N TYR A 108 11.15 6.41 4.83
CA TYR A 108 11.11 7.48 3.83
C TYR A 108 10.76 6.89 2.46
N ASP A 109 10.06 7.65 1.61
CA ASP A 109 9.74 7.37 0.20
C ASP A 109 9.49 5.88 -0.16
N ASP A 110 8.24 5.42 -0.06
CA ASP A 110 7.80 4.05 -0.40
C ASP A 110 8.66 2.92 0.24
N GLU A 111 9.14 3.13 1.48
CA GLU A 111 9.92 2.17 2.29
C GLU A 111 11.34 1.85 1.78
N ARG A 112 11.91 2.68 0.88
CA ARG A 112 13.28 2.47 0.38
C ARG A 112 14.32 2.48 1.49
N ALA A 113 14.18 3.42 2.43
CA ALA A 113 14.96 3.47 3.65
C ALA A 113 14.02 3.23 4.84
N ALA A 114 14.27 2.17 5.60
CA ALA A 114 13.46 1.76 6.75
C ALA A 114 14.34 1.48 7.97
N PHE A 115 14.03 2.17 9.05
CA PHE A 115 14.79 2.20 10.30
C PHE A 115 13.96 1.59 11.44
N PRO A 116 14.06 0.26 11.66
CA PRO A 116 13.35 -0.43 12.73
C PRO A 116 13.96 -0.13 14.10
N LEU A 117 13.13 0.33 15.03
CA LEU A 117 13.44 0.61 16.42
C LEU A 117 12.62 -0.33 17.32
N VAL A 118 13.30 -1.24 18.01
CA VAL A 118 12.65 -2.23 18.88
C VAL A 118 12.74 -1.82 20.34
N PHE A 119 11.58 -1.68 20.98
CA PHE A 119 11.39 -1.29 22.36
C PHE A 119 10.96 -2.48 23.21
N ASN A 120 11.71 -2.77 24.27
CA ASN A 120 11.38 -3.74 25.29
C ASN A 120 10.71 -3.06 26.49
N LEU A 121 9.44 -3.34 26.69
CA LEU A 121 8.58 -2.65 27.65
C LEU A 121 8.80 -3.09 29.09
N ARG A 122 9.50 -4.21 29.30
CA ARG A 122 10.00 -4.58 30.63
C ARG A 122 11.12 -3.66 31.09
N SER A 123 11.77 -2.94 30.17
CA SER A 123 12.76 -1.91 30.50
C SER A 123 12.07 -0.63 30.94
N PRO A 124 12.23 -0.18 32.20
CA PRO A 124 11.66 1.07 32.66
C PRO A 124 12.13 2.28 31.84
N MET A 125 13.36 2.20 31.31
CA MET A 125 13.96 3.26 30.53
C MET A 125 13.35 3.35 29.12
N GLU A 126 13.13 2.23 28.44
CA GLU A 126 12.51 2.24 27.10
C GLU A 126 11.03 2.66 27.19
N ARG A 127 10.35 2.24 28.27
CA ARG A 127 9.02 2.76 28.59
C ARG A 127 9.04 4.28 28.81
N HIS A 128 10.07 4.81 29.47
CA HIS A 128 10.24 6.25 29.65
C HIS A 128 10.49 6.97 28.32
N VAL A 129 11.30 6.39 27.43
CA VAL A 129 11.54 6.92 26.07
C VAL A 129 10.23 7.00 25.29
N LEU A 130 9.44 5.94 25.27
CA LEU A 130 8.13 5.93 24.60
C LEU A 130 7.17 6.98 25.21
N ALA A 131 7.15 7.11 26.54
CA ALA A 131 6.34 8.12 27.22
C ALA A 131 6.78 9.55 26.88
N TRP A 132 8.08 9.76 26.72
CA TRP A 132 8.62 11.03 26.28
C TRP A 132 8.19 11.34 24.85
N LEU A 133 8.29 10.37 23.93
CA LEU A 133 7.87 10.51 22.53
C LEU A 133 6.38 10.86 22.41
N ALA A 134 5.52 10.13 23.11
CA ALA A 134 4.08 10.38 23.13
C ALA A 134 3.76 11.81 23.66
N LYS A 135 4.47 12.23 24.71
CA LYS A 135 4.26 13.54 25.35
C LYS A 135 4.79 14.70 24.51
N LYS A 136 5.98 14.56 23.93
CA LYS A 136 6.68 15.65 23.22
C LYS A 136 6.29 15.73 21.74
N LYS A 137 5.76 14.64 21.18
CA LYS A 137 5.30 14.54 19.79
C LYS A 137 6.36 14.96 18.77
N ARG A 138 7.63 14.82 19.14
CA ARG A 138 8.80 15.05 18.29
C ARG A 138 9.93 14.10 18.68
N VAL A 139 10.91 13.96 17.82
CA VAL A 139 12.16 13.24 18.08
C VAL A 139 13.31 13.88 17.31
N ASN A 140 14.51 13.84 17.88
CA ASN A 140 15.71 14.25 17.15
C ASN A 140 16.25 13.03 16.37
N VAL A 141 16.52 13.18 15.09
CA VAL A 141 17.01 12.11 14.21
C VAL A 141 18.39 12.50 13.69
N TYR A 142 19.39 11.72 14.05
CA TYR A 142 20.79 11.85 13.66
C TYR A 142 21.11 10.83 12.56
N TYR A 143 21.71 11.29 11.47
CA TYR A 143 22.07 10.47 10.33
C TYR A 143 23.57 10.20 10.38
N ILE A 144 23.93 8.92 10.46
CA ILE A 144 25.29 8.46 10.76
C ILE A 144 25.81 7.63 9.60
N VAL A 145 27.05 7.89 9.20
CA VAL A 145 27.78 7.13 8.18
C VAL A 145 29.10 6.65 8.77
N ASN A 146 29.66 5.59 8.21
CA ASN A 146 30.99 5.11 8.54
C ASN A 146 31.96 5.48 7.42
N TYR A 147 33.11 6.07 7.77
CA TYR A 147 34.19 6.33 6.82
C TYR A 147 35.52 6.08 7.53
N GLU A 148 36.37 5.24 6.93
CA GLU A 148 37.70 4.89 7.46
C GLU A 148 37.68 4.45 8.94
N ASP A 149 36.73 3.58 9.30
CA ASP A 149 36.52 3.04 10.66
C ASP A 149 36.07 4.08 11.72
N GLU A 150 35.66 5.28 11.29
CA GLU A 150 35.05 6.30 12.15
C GLU A 150 33.57 6.53 11.80
N TYR A 151 32.72 6.64 12.82
CA TYR A 151 31.31 6.97 12.65
C TYR A 151 31.08 8.47 12.84
N PHE A 152 30.49 9.12 11.84
CA PHE A 152 30.23 10.57 11.88
C PHE A 152 28.78 10.90 11.50
N CYS A 153 28.27 11.94 12.14
CA CYS A 153 26.97 12.51 11.91
C CYS A 153 27.03 13.47 10.73
N THR A 154 26.33 13.15 9.64
CA THR A 154 26.21 13.98 8.44
C THR A 154 25.05 14.97 8.52
N GLY A 155 24.03 14.67 9.32
CA GLY A 155 22.87 15.54 9.46
C GLY A 155 22.02 15.27 10.68
N LEU A 156 21.18 16.27 11.01
CA LEU A 156 20.24 16.25 12.12
C LEU A 156 18.91 16.83 11.65
N LYS A 157 17.82 16.14 12.01
CA LYS A 157 16.45 16.63 11.82
C LYS A 157 15.66 16.53 13.11
N VAL A 158 14.78 17.50 13.35
CA VAL A 158 13.75 17.37 14.39
C VAL A 158 12.49 16.92 13.68
N ALA A 159 12.12 15.66 13.85
CA ALA A 159 10.97 15.06 13.21
C ALA A 159 9.76 15.14 14.14
N ASP A 160 8.62 15.59 13.61
CA ASP A 160 7.36 15.53 14.32
C ASP A 160 6.82 14.08 14.30
N LEU A 161 6.20 13.67 15.40
CA LEU A 161 5.50 12.39 15.47
C LEU A 161 4.04 12.62 15.06
N PRO A 162 3.48 11.82 14.14
CA PRO A 162 2.07 11.86 13.81
C PRO A 162 1.21 11.77 15.07
N LEU A 163 0.17 12.60 15.16
CA LEU A 163 -0.68 12.66 16.35
C LEU A 163 -1.33 11.30 16.63
N ALA A 164 -1.74 10.57 15.59
CA ALA A 164 -2.26 9.21 15.68
C ALA A 164 -1.25 8.22 16.27
N PHE A 165 0.03 8.34 15.89
CA PHE A 165 1.10 7.52 16.47
C PHE A 165 1.32 7.83 17.95
N ALA A 166 1.39 9.12 18.31
CA ALA A 166 1.50 9.54 19.70
C ALA A 166 0.30 9.06 20.54
N TYR A 167 -0.90 9.09 19.97
CA TYR A 167 -2.13 8.58 20.59
C TYR A 167 -2.05 7.08 20.85
N ASP A 168 -1.69 6.26 19.85
CA ASP A 168 -1.56 4.82 20.02
C ASP A 168 -0.48 4.45 21.06
N LEU A 169 0.65 5.19 21.06
CA LEU A 169 1.68 5.04 22.09
C LEU A 169 1.16 5.38 23.48
N GLU A 170 0.44 6.49 23.63
CA GLU A 170 -0.11 6.93 24.91
C GLU A 170 -1.10 5.91 25.47
N ARG A 171 -2.04 5.43 24.65
CA ARG A 171 -2.98 4.37 25.00
C ARG A 171 -2.24 3.13 25.51
N PHE A 172 -1.28 2.68 24.71
CA PHE A 172 -0.49 1.52 25.04
C PHE A 172 0.28 1.68 26.36
N LEU A 173 0.91 2.84 26.60
CA LEU A 173 1.65 3.11 27.83
C LEU A 173 0.78 3.22 29.08
N ASN A 174 -0.46 3.64 28.91
CA ASN A 174 -1.49 3.68 29.95
C ASN A 174 -2.08 2.30 30.27
N GLY A 175 -1.64 1.25 29.57
CA GLY A 175 -2.10 -0.12 29.76
C GLY A 175 -3.42 -0.42 29.06
N GLU A 176 -3.82 0.42 28.09
CA GLU A 176 -4.92 0.13 27.19
C GLU A 176 -4.49 -0.90 26.14
N ARG A 177 -5.45 -1.64 25.56
CA ARG A 177 -5.13 -2.71 24.61
C ARG A 177 -4.76 -2.13 23.24
N ALA A 178 -3.87 -2.82 22.52
CA ALA A 178 -3.56 -2.46 21.15
C ALA A 178 -4.78 -2.65 20.23
N LEU A 179 -4.94 -1.75 19.27
CA LEU A 179 -5.93 -1.89 18.20
C LEU A 179 -5.53 -3.03 17.26
N LEU A 180 -6.49 -3.87 16.91
CA LEU A 180 -6.33 -4.99 16.01
C LEU A 180 -6.72 -4.61 14.58
N LEU A 181 -6.14 -5.29 13.59
CA LEU A 181 -6.55 -5.16 12.19
C LEU A 181 -7.21 -6.46 11.72
N PRO A 182 -8.36 -6.40 11.02
CA PRO A 182 -9.08 -7.57 10.57
C PRO A 182 -8.42 -8.18 9.33
N ALA A 183 -8.47 -9.50 9.21
CA ALA A 183 -8.06 -10.22 8.01
C ALA A 183 -9.25 -10.34 7.06
N PHE A 184 -9.32 -9.49 6.04
CA PHE A 184 -10.40 -9.50 5.04
C PHE A 184 -10.28 -10.66 4.04
N ALA A 185 -11.43 -11.13 3.56
CA ALA A 185 -11.51 -11.99 2.39
C ALA A 185 -10.93 -11.30 1.14
N GLU A 186 -10.31 -12.08 0.25
CA GLU A 186 -9.85 -11.60 -1.06
C GLU A 186 -11.00 -11.23 -1.99
N THR A 187 -12.14 -11.91 -1.84
CA THR A 187 -13.34 -11.68 -2.65
C THR A 187 -14.25 -10.62 -2.03
N VAL A 188 -14.89 -9.83 -2.89
CA VAL A 188 -15.94 -8.89 -2.49
C VAL A 188 -17.29 -9.61 -2.49
N LEU A 189 -18.14 -9.30 -1.51
CA LEU A 189 -19.49 -9.83 -1.43
C LEU A 189 -20.44 -8.88 -2.18
N GLU A 190 -21.11 -9.41 -3.20
CA GLU A 190 -22.10 -8.66 -3.98
C GLU A 190 -23.36 -8.39 -3.16
N SER A 191 -23.97 -7.22 -3.32
CA SER A 191 -25.17 -6.79 -2.58
C SER A 191 -26.48 -7.54 -2.91
N GLY A 192 -26.43 -8.58 -3.75
CA GLY A 192 -27.62 -9.33 -4.19
C GLY A 192 -28.34 -10.11 -3.08
N PHE A 193 -27.76 -10.25 -1.88
CA PHE A 193 -28.39 -10.91 -0.74
C PHE A 193 -29.25 -9.96 0.13
N PHE A 194 -29.18 -8.64 -0.08
CA PHE A 194 -30.01 -7.71 0.66
C PHE A 194 -31.49 -7.88 0.29
N ASN A 195 -32.31 -8.19 1.31
CA ASN A 195 -33.74 -8.33 1.18
C ASN A 195 -34.45 -7.42 2.20
N GLN A 196 -35.78 -7.33 2.11
CA GLN A 196 -36.58 -6.48 2.99
C GLN A 196 -36.38 -6.81 4.47
N ASP A 197 -36.38 -8.09 4.83
CA ASP A 197 -36.25 -8.53 6.23
C ASP A 197 -34.90 -8.12 6.81
N LEU A 198 -33.81 -8.27 6.05
CA LEU A 198 -32.46 -7.90 6.45
C LEU A 198 -32.29 -6.39 6.61
N LEU A 199 -32.89 -5.59 5.73
CA LEU A 199 -32.78 -4.11 5.77
C LEU A 199 -33.64 -3.47 6.86
N LEU A 200 -34.79 -4.06 7.18
CA LEU A 200 -35.65 -3.61 8.27
C LEU A 200 -35.23 -4.19 9.63
N HIS A 201 -34.27 -5.11 9.65
CA HIS A 201 -33.78 -5.73 10.87
C HIS A 201 -33.17 -4.68 11.79
N HIS A 202 -33.55 -4.75 13.07
CA HIS A 202 -32.96 -3.89 14.09
C HIS A 202 -31.57 -4.40 14.50
N GLY A 203 -30.74 -3.47 14.94
CA GLY A 203 -29.39 -3.76 15.41
C GLY A 203 -29.00 -2.87 16.58
N TRP A 204 -27.83 -3.16 17.14
CA TRP A 204 -27.21 -2.28 18.12
C TRP A 204 -26.49 -1.13 17.41
N GLY A 205 -26.96 0.09 17.60
CA GLY A 205 -26.31 1.32 17.19
C GLY A 205 -25.44 1.92 18.30
N PHE A 206 -24.25 2.39 17.96
CA PHE A 206 -23.25 3.01 18.83
C PHE A 206 -22.99 4.42 18.34
N TYR A 207 -23.19 5.42 19.20
CA TYR A 207 -23.18 6.83 18.81
C TYR A 207 -21.97 7.54 19.41
N ILE A 208 -21.05 7.94 18.55
CA ILE A 208 -19.84 8.66 18.92
C ILE A 208 -20.03 10.14 18.56
N ASN A 209 -19.88 11.04 19.53
CA ASN A 209 -19.97 12.48 19.29
C ASN A 209 -18.75 12.96 18.49
N TYR A 210 -18.92 13.03 17.17
CA TYR A 210 -17.88 13.41 16.22
C TYR A 210 -17.44 14.86 16.44
N SER A 211 -18.38 15.77 16.70
CA SER A 211 -18.08 17.18 16.93
C SER A 211 -17.21 17.39 18.19
N ALA A 212 -17.49 16.68 19.27
CA ALA A 212 -16.68 16.72 20.49
C ALA A 212 -15.29 16.10 20.26
N LEU A 213 -15.24 14.96 19.56
CA LEU A 213 -13.99 14.25 19.25
C LEU A 213 -13.08 15.12 18.36
N SER A 214 -13.64 15.71 17.30
CA SER A 214 -12.94 16.63 16.41
C SER A 214 -12.43 17.87 17.14
N LYS A 215 -13.22 18.46 18.06
CA LYS A 215 -12.76 19.58 18.90
C LYS A 215 -11.59 19.19 19.81
N ARG A 216 -11.60 17.97 20.36
CA ARG A 216 -10.51 17.47 21.22
C ARG A 216 -9.22 17.25 20.40
N ILE A 217 -9.35 16.66 19.22
CA ILE A 217 -8.21 16.33 18.35
C ILE A 217 -7.65 17.58 17.68
N GLY A 218 -8.51 18.54 17.32
CA GLY A 218 -8.15 19.78 16.64
C GLY A 218 -8.01 19.63 15.11
N SER A 219 -8.31 18.44 14.56
CA SER A 219 -8.19 18.13 13.14
C SER A 219 -9.27 17.12 12.73
N ASN A 220 -10.05 17.48 11.70
CA ASN A 220 -11.07 16.58 11.14
C ASN A 220 -10.45 15.35 10.48
N GLU A 221 -9.28 15.49 9.86
CA GLU A 221 -8.61 14.39 9.17
C GLU A 221 -8.11 13.33 10.16
N ASP A 222 -7.44 13.76 11.23
CA ASP A 222 -6.99 12.85 12.29
C ASP A 222 -8.17 12.20 13.03
N THR A 223 -9.30 12.91 13.13
CA THR A 223 -10.54 12.38 13.70
C THR A 223 -11.11 11.25 12.86
N ASP A 224 -11.20 11.45 11.54
CA ASP A 224 -11.66 10.43 10.61
C ASP A 224 -10.72 9.20 10.63
N GLU A 225 -9.40 9.41 10.75
CA GLU A 225 -8.43 8.31 10.88
C GLU A 225 -8.62 7.51 12.16
N ILE A 226 -8.72 8.18 13.32
CA ILE A 226 -8.93 7.51 14.63
C ILE A 226 -10.22 6.68 14.60
N LEU A 227 -11.33 7.23 14.09
CA LEU A 227 -12.58 6.49 13.96
C LEU A 227 -12.45 5.29 13.03
N SER A 228 -11.74 5.44 11.91
CA SER A 228 -11.48 4.34 10.97
C SER A 228 -10.67 3.22 11.62
N ARG A 229 -9.66 3.54 12.44
CA ARG A 229 -8.87 2.55 13.19
C ARG A 229 -9.71 1.80 14.22
N HIS A 230 -10.57 2.50 14.97
CA HIS A 230 -11.49 1.86 15.91
C HIS A 230 -12.53 0.99 15.21
N LEU A 231 -12.99 1.36 14.01
CA LEU A 231 -13.89 0.53 13.22
C LEU A 231 -13.21 -0.76 12.74
N LEU A 232 -11.94 -0.68 12.32
CA LEU A 232 -11.14 -1.85 11.97
C LEU A 232 -10.91 -2.75 13.19
N ASP A 233 -10.57 -2.17 14.34
CA ASP A 233 -10.41 -2.92 15.58
C ASP A 233 -11.70 -3.58 16.06
N LEU A 234 -12.84 -2.89 15.98
CA LEU A 234 -14.15 -3.49 16.21
C LEU A 234 -14.37 -4.69 15.29
N THR A 235 -14.07 -4.54 14.00
CA THR A 235 -14.21 -5.62 13.01
C THR A 235 -13.32 -6.81 13.37
N ALA A 236 -12.08 -6.57 13.77
CA ALA A 236 -11.13 -7.59 14.18
C ALA A 236 -11.53 -8.28 15.49
N CYS A 237 -12.09 -7.53 16.45
CA CYS A 237 -12.64 -8.07 17.69
C CYS A 237 -13.83 -8.97 17.42
N LEU A 238 -14.76 -8.55 16.56
CA LEU A 238 -15.90 -9.37 16.13
C LEU A 238 -15.44 -10.63 15.38
N GLN A 239 -14.47 -10.51 14.48
CA GLN A 239 -13.85 -11.64 13.80
C GLN A 239 -13.24 -12.65 14.78
N SER A 240 -12.43 -12.18 15.73
CA SER A 240 -11.70 -13.04 16.67
C SER A 240 -12.64 -13.73 17.68
N ASN A 241 -13.77 -13.11 17.97
CA ASN A 241 -14.77 -13.63 18.91
C ASN A 241 -15.96 -14.31 18.21
N TRP A 242 -15.85 -14.59 16.90
CA TRP A 242 -16.96 -15.15 16.11
C TRP A 242 -17.58 -16.42 16.74
N CYS A 243 -16.75 -17.28 17.31
CA CYS A 243 -17.19 -18.51 17.96
C CYS A 243 -18.10 -18.28 19.17
N LEU A 244 -18.03 -17.11 19.84
CA LEU A 244 -18.88 -16.77 20.99
C LEU A 244 -20.32 -16.44 20.59
N PHE A 245 -20.58 -16.14 19.32
CA PHE A 245 -21.89 -15.71 18.84
C PHE A 245 -22.77 -16.88 18.37
N ARG A 246 -22.18 -18.06 18.13
CA ARG A 246 -22.88 -19.23 17.59
C ARG A 246 -23.65 -20.00 18.65
N LYS A 247 -24.80 -20.55 18.25
CA LYS A 247 -25.58 -21.51 19.04
C LYS A 247 -25.32 -22.98 18.66
N ASP A 248 -24.94 -23.28 17.41
CA ASP A 248 -24.67 -24.64 16.92
C ASP A 248 -23.47 -24.69 15.95
N GLN A 249 -22.76 -25.83 15.92
CA GLN A 249 -21.54 -26.02 15.12
C GLN A 249 -21.78 -26.46 13.66
N GLU A 250 -23.01 -26.80 13.27
CA GLU A 250 -23.28 -27.46 11.96
C GLU A 250 -23.62 -26.51 10.79
N THR A 251 -24.04 -25.26 11.03
CA THR A 251 -24.55 -24.35 9.99
C THR A 251 -23.61 -23.20 9.66
N GLU A 252 -22.37 -23.53 9.30
CA GLU A 252 -21.32 -22.52 9.11
C GLU A 252 -21.53 -21.55 7.94
N LYS A 253 -22.33 -21.94 6.94
CA LYS A 253 -22.35 -21.28 5.62
C LYS A 253 -23.38 -20.16 5.43
N ASN A 254 -24.40 -20.05 6.27
CA ASN A 254 -25.54 -19.14 6.03
C ASN A 254 -25.68 -18.01 7.05
N GLU A 255 -24.80 -17.95 8.06
CA GLU A 255 -24.90 -17.00 9.16
C GLU A 255 -24.20 -15.68 8.80
N LEU A 256 -24.92 -14.57 8.91
CA LEU A 256 -24.47 -13.26 8.47
C LEU A 256 -24.56 -12.21 9.58
N MET A 257 -23.49 -11.42 9.73
CA MET A 257 -23.50 -10.18 10.49
C MET A 257 -23.05 -9.03 9.59
N LEU A 258 -23.68 -7.86 9.76
CA LEU A 258 -23.35 -6.66 9.00
C LEU A 258 -22.91 -5.56 9.96
N ILE A 259 -21.84 -4.86 9.56
CA ILE A 259 -21.38 -3.63 10.18
C ILE A 259 -21.80 -2.48 9.28
N TRP A 260 -22.59 -1.57 9.82
CA TRP A 260 -23.08 -0.38 9.15
C TRP A 260 -22.41 0.85 9.73
N VAL A 261 -22.28 1.89 8.90
CA VAL A 261 -21.81 3.21 9.32
C VAL A 261 -22.78 4.28 8.87
N GLY A 262 -22.94 5.31 9.68
CA GLY A 262 -23.84 6.43 9.40
C GLY A 262 -23.32 7.72 10.04
N LYS A 263 -23.92 8.85 9.62
CA LYS A 263 -23.73 10.14 10.28
C LYS A 263 -25.08 10.68 10.70
N LYS A 264 -25.16 11.22 11.91
CA LYS A 264 -26.39 11.79 12.45
C LYS A 264 -26.12 13.20 12.98
N ILE A 265 -27.01 14.13 12.68
CA ILE A 265 -26.93 15.50 13.20
C ILE A 265 -28.00 15.65 14.26
N ARG A 266 -27.62 16.14 15.45
CA ARG A 266 -28.56 16.49 16.51
C ARG A 266 -28.55 17.99 16.74
N LEU A 267 -29.73 18.59 16.72
CA LEU A 267 -29.94 20.00 17.05
C LEU A 267 -30.37 20.10 18.51
N PHE A 268 -29.60 20.84 19.32
CA PHE A 268 -30.02 21.23 20.67
C PHE A 268 -30.69 22.61 20.63
N GLN A 269 -31.64 22.85 21.54
CA GLN A 269 -32.51 24.05 21.50
C GLN A 269 -31.76 25.39 21.65
N GLU A 270 -30.48 25.41 22.04
CA GLU A 270 -29.71 26.65 22.30
C GLU A 270 -28.27 26.71 21.75
N ASN A 271 -27.77 25.74 20.94
CA ASN A 271 -26.43 25.88 20.32
C ASN A 271 -26.16 24.94 19.11
N GLN A 272 -25.00 25.17 18.47
CA GLN A 272 -24.47 24.52 17.25
C GLN A 272 -24.84 23.03 17.07
N PRO A 273 -25.12 22.57 15.84
CA PRO A 273 -25.40 21.16 15.56
C PRO A 273 -24.23 20.28 15.98
N ASP A 274 -24.52 19.22 16.73
CA ASP A 274 -23.54 18.16 17.00
C ASP A 274 -23.70 17.05 15.98
N GLU A 275 -22.59 16.70 15.35
CA GLU A 275 -22.48 15.56 14.44
C GLU A 275 -22.06 14.32 15.23
N TYR A 276 -22.68 13.20 14.88
CA TYR A 276 -22.41 11.89 15.42
C TYR A 276 -21.93 10.96 14.32
N TYR A 277 -20.89 10.20 14.61
CA TYR A 277 -20.48 9.04 13.83
C TYR A 277 -21.13 7.80 14.44
N CYS A 278 -21.93 7.10 13.65
CA CYS A 278 -22.74 6.00 14.13
C CYS A 278 -22.25 4.69 13.53
N ILE A 279 -22.10 3.66 14.37
CA ILE A 279 -21.78 2.29 13.94
C ILE A 279 -22.96 1.41 14.33
N TYR A 280 -23.44 0.56 13.42
CA TYR A 280 -24.54 -0.37 13.74
C TYR A 280 -24.14 -1.80 13.42
N LEU A 281 -24.58 -2.71 14.28
CA LEU A 281 -24.38 -4.14 14.10
C LEU A 281 -25.75 -4.81 13.94
N THR A 282 -25.95 -5.53 12.85
CA THR A 282 -27.17 -6.34 12.59
C THR A 282 -26.77 -7.76 12.19
N GLY A 283 -27.70 -8.70 12.29
CA GLY A 283 -27.47 -10.07 11.81
C GLY A 283 -28.19 -11.10 12.68
N ASP A 284 -28.05 -12.36 12.31
CA ASP A 284 -28.82 -13.49 12.88
C ASP A 284 -28.64 -13.64 14.40
N PHE A 285 -27.48 -13.24 14.93
CA PHE A 285 -27.14 -13.34 16.36
C PHE A 285 -27.24 -12.02 17.14
N VAL A 286 -27.63 -10.95 16.45
CA VAL A 286 -27.76 -9.65 17.08
C VAL A 286 -29.17 -9.53 17.65
N GLN A 287 -29.28 -9.50 18.98
CA GLN A 287 -30.55 -9.55 19.71
C GLN A 287 -30.64 -8.39 20.70
N ASN A 288 -31.87 -7.93 20.96
CA ASN A 288 -32.17 -6.84 21.89
C ASN A 288 -32.14 -7.32 23.35
N GLU A 289 -30.98 -7.80 23.78
CA GLU A 289 -30.77 -8.30 25.13
C GLU A 289 -29.60 -7.57 25.77
N SER A 290 -29.69 -7.32 27.08
CA SER A 290 -28.63 -6.63 27.83
C SER A 290 -27.32 -7.41 27.88
N GLN A 291 -27.37 -8.75 27.76
CA GLN A 291 -26.22 -9.65 27.73
C GLN A 291 -25.88 -10.17 26.33
N ASN A 292 -26.32 -9.49 25.26
CA ASN A 292 -26.00 -9.93 23.91
C ASN A 292 -24.46 -9.88 23.69
N PRO A 293 -23.82 -11.01 23.31
CA PRO A 293 -22.36 -11.09 23.23
C PRO A 293 -21.78 -10.18 22.15
N VAL A 294 -22.50 -9.94 21.04
CA VAL A 294 -22.08 -9.01 19.98
C VAL A 294 -22.03 -7.59 20.53
N LYS A 295 -23.07 -7.18 21.28
CA LYS A 295 -23.09 -5.88 21.96
C LYS A 295 -21.93 -5.76 22.95
N THR A 296 -21.68 -6.80 23.76
CA THR A 296 -20.60 -6.79 24.75
C THR A 296 -19.23 -6.63 24.10
N VAL A 297 -18.94 -7.41 23.05
CA VAL A 297 -17.68 -7.30 22.30
C VAL A 297 -17.54 -5.92 21.66
N ALA A 298 -18.62 -5.38 21.08
CA ALA A 298 -18.59 -4.06 20.47
C ALA A 298 -18.42 -2.91 21.49
N MET A 299 -19.08 -3.00 22.65
CA MET A 299 -18.87 -2.07 23.76
C MET A 299 -17.44 -2.13 24.26
N GLU A 300 -16.89 -3.34 24.44
CA GLU A 300 -15.50 -3.52 24.86
C GLU A 300 -14.53 -2.97 23.81
N ALA A 301 -14.88 -3.07 22.53
CA ALA A 301 -14.06 -2.53 21.45
C ALA A 301 -14.05 -0.99 21.42
N LEU A 302 -15.22 -0.38 21.64
CA LEU A 302 -15.43 1.07 21.46
C LEU A 302 -15.35 1.89 22.75
N LYS A 303 -15.36 1.27 23.94
CA LYS A 303 -15.37 1.98 25.24
C LYS A 303 -14.19 2.92 25.46
N GLU A 304 -13.11 2.73 24.71
CA GLU A 304 -11.89 3.54 24.81
C GLU A 304 -12.06 4.89 24.10
N ILE A 305 -13.12 5.08 23.31
CA ILE A 305 -13.52 6.37 22.75
C ILE A 305 -14.36 7.10 23.81
N PRO A 306 -13.85 8.17 24.46
CA PRO A 306 -14.59 8.85 25.52
C PRO A 306 -15.89 9.50 25.02
N GLU A 307 -15.94 9.86 23.73
CA GLU A 307 -17.09 10.44 23.05
C GLU A 307 -18.16 9.41 22.64
N LEU A 308 -18.01 8.13 23.01
CA LEU A 308 -19.10 7.15 22.91
C LEU A 308 -20.19 7.50 23.93
N GLU A 309 -21.27 8.12 23.49
CA GLU A 309 -22.29 8.67 24.39
C GLU A 309 -23.36 7.65 24.79
N HIS A 310 -23.88 6.89 23.82
CA HIS A 310 -24.98 5.96 24.08
C HIS A 310 -25.07 4.84 23.04
N THR A 311 -25.89 3.85 23.36
CA THR A 311 -26.30 2.77 22.45
C THR A 311 -27.80 2.75 22.27
N SER A 312 -28.27 2.32 21.09
CA SER A 312 -29.69 2.20 20.77
C SER A 312 -29.99 0.89 20.06
N TRP A 313 -31.22 0.39 20.19
CA TRP A 313 -31.73 -0.73 19.40
C TRP A 313 -32.61 -0.17 18.27
N ILE A 314 -32.07 -0.08 17.05
CA ILE A 314 -32.71 0.60 15.93
C ILE A 314 -32.37 -0.07 14.60
N ALA A 315 -33.27 0.02 13.62
CA ALA A 315 -32.97 -0.36 12.25
C ALA A 315 -31.98 0.64 11.64
N PRO A 316 -30.78 0.22 11.16
CA PRO A 316 -29.81 1.15 10.57
C PRO A 316 -30.37 1.91 9.37
N LEU A 317 -31.31 1.30 8.64
CA LEU A 317 -32.03 1.95 7.55
C LEU A 317 -32.76 3.22 8.01
N ALA A 318 -33.36 3.21 9.21
CA ALA A 318 -34.10 4.35 9.76
C ALA A 318 -33.20 5.56 10.03
N GLU A 319 -31.89 5.35 10.14
CA GLU A 319 -30.88 6.40 10.32
C GLU A 319 -29.98 6.51 9.10
N GLU A 320 -30.47 6.07 7.94
CA GLU A 320 -29.83 6.26 6.62
C GLU A 320 -28.40 5.72 6.54
N SER A 321 -28.13 4.67 7.30
CA SER A 321 -26.81 4.08 7.42
C SER A 321 -26.49 3.17 6.24
N ILE A 322 -25.20 2.99 5.96
CA ILE A 322 -24.70 2.23 4.82
C ILE A 322 -23.93 1.00 5.34
N PRO A 323 -24.21 -0.21 4.84
CA PRO A 323 -23.49 -1.40 5.25
C PRO A 323 -22.09 -1.35 4.63
N LEU A 324 -21.07 -1.51 5.46
CA LEU A 324 -19.67 -1.39 5.08
C LEU A 324 -18.97 -2.74 4.98
N VAL A 325 -19.20 -3.61 5.97
CA VAL A 325 -18.54 -4.92 6.09
C VAL A 325 -19.59 -5.98 6.39
N ALA A 326 -19.47 -7.12 5.73
CA ALA A 326 -20.23 -8.33 6.04
C ALA A 326 -19.31 -9.37 6.67
N LEU A 327 -19.65 -9.89 7.83
CA LEU A 327 -18.98 -11.05 8.42
C LEU A 327 -19.84 -12.28 8.12
N GLN A 328 -19.28 -13.19 7.32
CA GLN A 328 -19.86 -14.50 7.03
C GLN A 328 -18.90 -15.57 7.52
N GLY A 329 -19.28 -16.26 8.59
CA GLY A 329 -18.29 -16.99 9.39
C GLY A 329 -17.29 -16.04 10.06
N SER A 330 -16.09 -16.53 10.39
CA SER A 330 -15.02 -15.72 10.99
C SER A 330 -14.29 -14.81 10.00
N LEU A 331 -14.83 -14.60 8.79
CA LEU A 331 -14.15 -13.85 7.74
C LEU A 331 -14.96 -12.59 7.38
N PRO A 332 -14.40 -11.38 7.53
CA PRO A 332 -15.00 -10.15 7.05
C PRO A 332 -14.80 -9.98 5.54
N TYR A 333 -15.88 -9.60 4.86
CA TYR A 333 -15.97 -9.34 3.43
C TYR A 333 -16.28 -7.86 3.19
N ARG A 334 -15.63 -7.29 2.18
CA ARG A 334 -16.00 -5.97 1.65
C ARG A 334 -17.31 -6.10 0.89
N LEU A 335 -18.14 -5.06 0.95
CA LEU A 335 -19.42 -5.02 0.24
C LEU A 335 -19.33 -4.20 -1.04
N ASN A 336 -19.91 -4.73 -2.13
CA ASN A 336 -20.16 -3.97 -3.35
C ASN A 336 -21.65 -3.61 -3.44
N LEU A 337 -22.00 -2.38 -3.07
CA LEU A 337 -23.39 -1.91 -3.08
C LEU A 337 -23.80 -1.50 -4.49
N THR A 338 -24.80 -2.19 -5.03
CA THR A 338 -25.37 -1.97 -6.36
C THR A 338 -26.56 -1.02 -6.28
N ASN A 339 -27.04 -0.57 -7.44
CA ASN A 339 -28.24 0.27 -7.52
C ASN A 339 -29.46 -0.41 -6.91
N ASP A 340 -29.57 -1.74 -7.01
CA ASP A 340 -30.69 -2.50 -6.45
C ASP A 340 -30.80 -2.33 -4.93
N PHE A 341 -29.65 -2.29 -4.23
CA PHE A 341 -29.62 -1.99 -2.80
C PHE A 341 -30.18 -0.59 -2.50
N TYR A 342 -29.77 0.43 -3.26
CA TYR A 342 -30.22 1.81 -3.03
C TYR A 342 -31.70 2.00 -3.38
N TYR A 343 -32.18 1.40 -4.47
CA TYR A 343 -33.60 1.41 -4.83
C TYR A 343 -34.47 0.73 -3.77
N LEU A 344 -34.03 -0.45 -3.30
CA LEU A 344 -34.72 -1.17 -2.23
C LEU A 344 -34.73 -0.37 -0.93
N SER A 345 -33.58 0.19 -0.52
CA SER A 345 -33.42 1.00 0.69
C SER A 345 -34.26 2.27 0.64
N ASP A 346 -34.28 2.99 -0.48
CA ASP A 346 -35.10 4.20 -0.65
C ASP A 346 -36.60 3.89 -0.52
N ARG A 347 -37.08 2.84 -1.18
CA ARG A 347 -38.47 2.41 -1.09
C ARG A 347 -38.85 2.07 0.35
N LEU A 348 -38.06 1.23 1.02
CA LEU A 348 -38.34 0.81 2.39
C LEU A 348 -38.23 1.99 3.38
N PHE A 349 -37.27 2.89 3.18
CA PHE A 349 -37.16 4.10 3.98
C PHE A 349 -38.42 4.97 3.86
N LYS A 350 -38.90 5.20 2.64
CA LYS A 350 -40.14 5.98 2.39
C LYS A 350 -41.38 5.33 3.00
N GLU A 351 -41.44 4.00 3.02
CA GLU A 351 -42.57 3.25 3.54
C GLU A 351 -42.62 3.22 5.07
N TYR A 352 -41.46 3.06 5.73
CA TYR A 352 -41.40 2.78 7.18
C TYR A 352 -40.82 3.91 8.03
N PHE A 353 -39.96 4.78 7.47
CA PHE A 353 -39.13 5.70 8.25
C PHE A 353 -39.18 7.16 7.78
N LEU A 354 -40.02 7.49 6.79
CA LEU A 354 -40.11 8.85 6.26
C LEU A 354 -40.54 9.85 7.35
N PRO A 355 -39.71 10.84 7.70
CA PRO A 355 -40.04 11.78 8.77
C PRO A 355 -41.20 12.71 8.40
N HIS A 356 -41.19 13.20 7.16
CA HIS A 356 -42.24 14.02 6.55
C HIS A 356 -42.18 13.92 5.03
N ASN A 357 -43.28 14.25 4.35
CA ASN A 357 -43.44 14.01 2.90
C ASN A 357 -42.38 14.69 2.02
N GLU A 358 -41.81 15.80 2.47
CA GLU A 358 -40.78 16.54 1.74
C GLU A 358 -39.34 16.07 2.03
N TYR A 359 -39.16 15.08 2.92
CA TYR A 359 -37.83 14.62 3.30
C TYR A 359 -37.18 13.82 2.17
N VAL A 360 -35.96 14.21 1.80
CA VAL A 360 -35.16 13.49 0.80
C VAL A 360 -34.08 12.70 1.53
N SER A 361 -34.23 11.38 1.57
CA SER A 361 -33.24 10.50 2.17
C SER A 361 -31.96 10.43 1.33
N TYR A 362 -30.86 10.05 1.96
CA TYR A 362 -29.59 9.72 1.34
C TYR A 362 -29.77 8.65 0.25
N TYR A 363 -30.62 7.65 0.46
CA TYR A 363 -30.90 6.62 -0.55
C TYR A 363 -31.61 7.23 -1.77
N SER A 364 -32.61 8.08 -1.55
CA SER A 364 -33.30 8.81 -2.63
C SER A 364 -32.32 9.69 -3.41
N TYR A 365 -31.41 10.38 -2.70
CA TYR A 365 -30.36 11.17 -3.32
C TYR A 365 -29.37 10.30 -4.13
N ALA A 366 -28.95 9.16 -3.57
CA ALA A 366 -28.06 8.20 -4.23
C ALA A 366 -28.70 7.55 -5.46
N VAL A 367 -30.02 7.39 -5.50
CA VAL A 367 -30.75 6.87 -6.67
C VAL A 367 -30.92 7.92 -7.76
N ASN A 368 -31.26 9.15 -7.39
CA ASN A 368 -31.70 10.18 -8.34
C ASN A 368 -30.56 11.06 -8.86
N ASP A 369 -29.63 11.46 -7.98
CA ASP A 369 -28.56 12.40 -8.31
C ASP A 369 -27.22 11.72 -8.54
N ARG A 370 -26.96 10.58 -7.89
CA ARG A 370 -25.90 9.68 -8.30
C ARG A 370 -26.47 8.70 -9.32
N ARG A 371 -26.24 8.93 -10.62
CA ARG A 371 -25.99 7.79 -11.50
C ARG A 371 -24.74 7.11 -10.94
N LEU A 372 -24.92 6.18 -10.01
CA LEU A 372 -23.90 5.24 -9.59
C LEU A 372 -23.51 4.52 -10.89
N SER A 373 -22.46 5.01 -11.53
CA SER A 373 -21.85 4.25 -12.61
C SER A 373 -21.48 2.90 -12.01
N PRO A 374 -21.60 1.79 -12.76
CA PRO A 374 -21.13 0.48 -12.33
C PRO A 374 -19.59 0.43 -12.26
N GLN A 375 -18.93 1.57 -12.03
CA GLN A 375 -17.52 1.62 -11.70
C GLN A 375 -17.41 1.09 -10.29
N GLY A 376 -16.98 -0.18 -10.19
CA GLY A 376 -16.70 -0.84 -8.93
C GLY A 376 -15.91 0.06 -8.00
N ALA A 377 -16.11 -0.12 -6.68
CA ALA A 377 -15.47 0.60 -5.58
C ALA A 377 -14.62 1.81 -6.02
N LYS A 378 -15.16 3.04 -5.93
CA LYS A 378 -14.37 4.25 -6.20
C LYS A 378 -13.10 4.21 -5.36
N VAL A 379 -11.99 3.82 -5.98
CA VAL A 379 -10.66 3.99 -5.42
C VAL A 379 -10.43 5.49 -5.38
N TYR A 380 -10.41 6.05 -4.18
CA TYR A 380 -10.19 7.47 -3.98
C TYR A 380 -8.75 7.80 -4.34
N SER A 381 -8.55 8.40 -5.51
CA SER A 381 -7.30 9.07 -5.81
C SER A 381 -7.27 10.40 -5.04
N LEU A 382 -6.30 10.57 -4.14
CA LEU A 382 -6.02 11.83 -3.43
C LEU A 382 -5.92 13.02 -4.39
N VAL A 383 -5.37 12.79 -5.59
CA VAL A 383 -5.25 13.78 -6.67
C VAL A 383 -6.62 14.26 -7.15
N LYS A 384 -7.59 13.36 -7.37
CA LYS A 384 -8.98 13.72 -7.75
C LYS A 384 -9.65 14.59 -6.71
N LYS A 385 -9.52 14.23 -5.43
CA LYS A 385 -10.13 15.00 -4.32
C LYS A 385 -9.53 16.41 -4.20
N ARG A 386 -8.26 16.60 -4.60
CA ARG A 386 -7.60 17.91 -4.65
C ARG A 386 -8.08 18.75 -5.85
N GLN A 387 -8.22 18.15 -7.03
CA GLN A 387 -8.77 18.81 -8.22
C GLN A 387 -10.24 19.20 -8.03
N GLU A 388 -11.09 18.31 -7.51
CA GLU A 388 -12.51 18.55 -7.24
C GLU A 388 -12.75 19.67 -6.23
N LYS A 389 -11.82 19.87 -5.28
CA LYS A 389 -11.84 20.95 -4.30
C LYS A 389 -11.25 22.27 -4.82
N GLY A 390 -10.87 22.35 -6.10
CA GLY A 390 -10.34 23.56 -6.72
C GLY A 390 -8.90 23.90 -6.33
N PHE A 391 -8.14 22.96 -5.76
CA PHE A 391 -6.75 23.19 -5.35
C PHE A 391 -5.73 23.02 -6.49
N PHE A 392 -6.11 22.44 -7.64
CA PHE A 392 -5.19 22.12 -8.74
C PHE A 392 -5.87 22.28 -10.11
N ALA A 393 -5.20 22.96 -11.05
CA ALA A 393 -5.50 22.82 -12.47
C ALA A 393 -4.66 21.68 -13.08
N ASP A 394 -5.08 21.13 -14.22
CA ASP A 394 -4.35 20.07 -14.96
C ASP A 394 -2.87 20.46 -15.22
N LYS A 395 -2.59 21.77 -15.31
CA LYS A 395 -1.25 22.34 -15.50
C LYS A 395 -0.32 22.30 -14.28
N ASP A 396 -0.86 22.05 -13.08
CA ASP A 396 -0.11 22.11 -11.82
C ASP A 396 0.33 20.72 -11.32
N MET A 397 0.13 19.68 -12.14
CA MET A 397 0.37 18.29 -11.77
C MET A 397 1.86 18.04 -11.47
N THR A 398 2.18 17.40 -10.33
CA THR A 398 3.57 17.07 -9.97
C THR A 398 3.96 15.66 -10.44
N PRO A 399 5.26 15.33 -10.54
CA PRO A 399 5.71 13.96 -10.83
C PRO A 399 5.13 12.93 -9.86
N ALA A 400 4.99 13.27 -8.57
CA ALA A 400 4.38 12.40 -7.57
C ALA A 400 2.89 12.14 -7.85
N ASP A 401 2.17 13.15 -8.33
CA ASP A 401 0.75 13.02 -8.69
C ASP A 401 0.56 12.12 -9.92
N VAL A 402 1.42 12.26 -10.94
CA VAL A 402 1.40 11.38 -12.13
C VAL A 402 1.66 9.93 -11.72
N LEU A 403 2.65 9.68 -10.86
CA LEU A 403 2.97 8.34 -10.38
C LEU A 403 1.84 7.77 -9.49
N HIS A 404 1.23 8.61 -8.65
CA HIS A 404 0.08 8.20 -7.85
C HIS A 404 -1.12 7.83 -8.73
N LEU A 405 -1.39 8.59 -9.80
CA LEU A 405 -2.43 8.23 -10.77
C LEU A 405 -2.08 6.95 -11.54
N ALA A 406 -0.82 6.72 -11.90
CA ALA A 406 -0.40 5.46 -12.51
C ALA A 406 -0.65 4.25 -11.59
N LYS A 407 -0.30 4.37 -10.30
CA LYS A 407 -0.52 3.34 -9.26
C LYS A 407 -2.01 3.10 -8.99
N TRP A 408 -2.73 4.17 -8.67
CA TRP A 408 -4.05 4.09 -8.02
C TRP A 408 -5.21 4.63 -8.85
N GLY A 409 -4.94 5.35 -9.94
CA GLY A 409 -5.97 5.90 -10.84
C GLY A 409 -6.67 4.84 -11.69
N ASN A 410 -7.80 5.20 -12.28
CA ASN A 410 -8.69 4.35 -13.08
C ASN A 410 -8.49 4.56 -14.59
N GLU A 411 -9.22 3.81 -15.42
CA GLU A 411 -9.17 3.93 -16.89
C GLU A 411 -9.40 5.36 -17.40
N GLU A 412 -10.34 6.09 -16.79
CA GLU A 412 -10.64 7.49 -17.15
C GLU A 412 -9.44 8.43 -16.98
N ASP A 413 -8.47 8.05 -16.13
CA ASP A 413 -7.32 8.87 -15.80
C ASP A 413 -6.18 8.71 -16.83
N LEU A 414 -6.27 7.72 -17.74
CA LEU A 414 -5.24 7.46 -18.74
C LEU A 414 -4.92 8.68 -19.61
N ALA A 415 -5.93 9.44 -20.02
CA ALA A 415 -5.70 10.64 -20.82
C ALA A 415 -4.85 11.69 -20.07
N ALA A 416 -5.16 11.92 -18.78
CA ALA A 416 -4.43 12.88 -17.96
C ALA A 416 -3.01 12.38 -17.63
N ILE A 417 -2.86 11.09 -17.31
CA ILE A 417 -1.56 10.47 -17.05
C ILE A 417 -0.66 10.62 -18.29
N PHE A 418 -1.16 10.28 -19.47
CA PHE A 418 -0.36 10.34 -20.70
C PHE A 418 -0.05 11.75 -21.17
N ALA A 419 -0.89 12.74 -20.83
CA ALA A 419 -0.59 14.15 -21.08
C ALA A 419 0.58 14.67 -20.21
N HIS A 420 0.82 14.05 -19.05
CA HIS A 420 1.79 14.51 -18.04
C HIS A 420 2.93 13.51 -17.77
N LEU A 421 3.03 12.44 -18.54
CA LEU A 421 4.08 11.42 -18.41
C LEU A 421 5.48 12.02 -18.54
N ASN A 422 5.63 13.11 -19.29
CA ASN A 422 6.89 13.86 -19.47
C ASN A 422 7.44 14.48 -18.17
N LEU A 423 6.63 14.59 -17.11
CA LEU A 423 7.08 15.02 -15.79
C LEU A 423 7.86 13.93 -15.06
N LEU A 424 7.70 12.66 -15.45
CA LEU A 424 8.45 11.54 -14.90
C LEU A 424 9.77 11.36 -15.65
N GLN A 425 10.82 11.04 -14.91
CA GLN A 425 12.15 10.71 -15.43
C GLN A 425 12.73 9.49 -14.71
N GLY A 426 13.67 8.82 -15.37
CA GLY A 426 14.39 7.65 -14.90
C GLY A 426 13.47 6.53 -14.45
N SER A 427 13.81 5.95 -13.30
CA SER A 427 13.11 4.81 -12.70
C SER A 427 11.62 5.08 -12.43
N LYS A 428 11.22 6.34 -12.17
CA LYS A 428 9.81 6.70 -11.95
C LYS A 428 8.98 6.59 -13.23
N LEU A 429 9.57 6.92 -14.38
CA LEU A 429 8.93 6.77 -15.68
C LEU A 429 8.76 5.30 -16.04
N ASP A 430 9.83 4.51 -15.86
CA ASP A 430 9.80 3.07 -16.12
C ASP A 430 8.78 2.36 -15.22
N GLU A 431 8.73 2.73 -13.93
CA GLU A 431 7.75 2.24 -12.96
C GLU A 431 6.32 2.57 -13.40
N ALA A 432 6.05 3.82 -13.79
CA ALA A 432 4.73 4.21 -14.27
C ALA A 432 4.31 3.41 -15.50
N ILE A 433 5.17 3.29 -16.51
CA ILE A 433 4.88 2.54 -17.74
C ILE A 433 4.66 1.06 -17.43
N TYR A 434 5.45 0.46 -16.55
CA TYR A 434 5.27 -0.92 -16.13
C TYR A 434 3.92 -1.14 -15.46
N ILE A 435 3.57 -0.32 -14.47
CA ILE A 435 2.31 -0.41 -13.73
C ILE A 435 1.11 -0.25 -14.67
N LEU A 436 1.15 0.79 -15.52
CA LEU A 436 0.10 1.02 -16.51
C LEU A 436 -0.05 -0.19 -17.43
N SER A 437 1.07 -0.76 -17.91
CA SER A 437 1.05 -1.92 -18.82
C SER A 437 0.45 -3.17 -18.18
N GLN A 438 0.69 -3.39 -16.88
CA GLN A 438 0.04 -4.49 -16.14
C GLN A 438 -1.46 -4.27 -15.96
N LYS A 439 -1.87 -3.03 -15.72
CA LYS A 439 -3.24 -2.69 -15.33
C LYS A 439 -4.18 -2.52 -16.54
N TYR A 440 -3.68 -1.97 -17.64
CA TYR A 440 -4.50 -1.50 -18.77
C TYR A 440 -4.09 -2.06 -20.13
N LYS A 441 -3.40 -3.21 -20.16
CA LYS A 441 -2.78 -3.85 -21.35
C LYS A 441 -3.49 -3.57 -22.69
N GLN A 442 -4.79 -3.85 -22.78
CA GLN A 442 -5.58 -3.74 -24.03
C GLN A 442 -5.88 -2.30 -24.48
N LEU A 443 -5.74 -1.32 -23.58
CA LEU A 443 -6.14 0.07 -23.79
C LEU A 443 -4.96 0.99 -24.12
N LEU A 444 -3.73 0.57 -23.84
CA LEU A 444 -2.56 1.47 -23.92
C LEU A 444 -1.95 1.60 -25.32
N GLU A 445 -2.24 0.67 -26.23
CA GLU A 445 -1.65 0.68 -27.57
C GLU A 445 -1.82 2.04 -28.29
N PRO A 446 -3.01 2.67 -28.34
CA PRO A 446 -3.20 3.98 -28.96
C PRO A 446 -2.40 5.10 -28.27
N TYR A 447 -2.30 5.06 -26.94
CA TYR A 447 -1.59 6.07 -26.16
C TYR A 447 -0.08 6.02 -26.41
N PHE A 448 0.51 4.81 -26.45
CA PHE A 448 1.91 4.63 -26.79
C PHE A 448 2.25 5.08 -28.21
N PHE A 449 1.41 4.75 -29.20
CA PHE A 449 1.61 5.24 -30.57
C PHE A 449 1.47 6.75 -30.67
N SER A 450 0.46 7.34 -30.02
CA SER A 450 0.30 8.79 -29.97
C SER A 450 1.54 9.47 -29.40
N LEU A 451 2.13 8.95 -28.31
CA LEU A 451 3.37 9.49 -27.75
C LEU A 451 4.53 9.38 -28.74
N LEU A 452 4.72 8.24 -29.40
CA LEU A 452 5.80 8.07 -30.39
C LEU A 452 5.68 9.05 -31.56
N GLU A 453 4.46 9.36 -32.00
CA GLU A 453 4.22 10.34 -33.07
C GLU A 453 4.60 11.78 -32.67
N THR A 454 4.57 12.12 -31.37
CA THR A 454 4.99 13.45 -30.91
C THR A 454 6.50 13.68 -30.97
N GLY A 455 7.29 12.62 -31.20
CA GLY A 455 8.76 12.69 -31.20
C GLY A 455 9.34 12.93 -29.80
N PRO A 456 9.09 12.03 -28.83
CA PRO A 456 9.47 12.24 -27.45
C PRO A 456 10.99 12.12 -27.27
N GLY A 457 11.50 12.62 -26.14
CA GLY A 457 12.91 12.46 -25.76
C GLY A 457 13.33 10.98 -25.70
N GLU A 458 14.64 10.71 -25.80
CA GLU A 458 15.18 9.34 -25.92
C GLU A 458 14.72 8.41 -24.78
N GLU A 459 14.69 8.92 -23.55
CA GLU A 459 14.26 8.20 -22.36
C GLU A 459 12.77 7.79 -22.42
N MET A 460 11.89 8.73 -22.75
CA MET A 460 10.46 8.47 -22.94
C MET A 460 10.22 7.52 -24.11
N TYR A 461 10.99 7.67 -25.19
CA TYR A 461 10.91 6.76 -26.32
C TYR A 461 11.22 5.33 -25.89
N ASP A 462 12.29 5.13 -25.13
CA ASP A 462 12.74 3.81 -24.68
C ASP A 462 11.74 3.19 -23.70
N ALA A 463 11.20 3.98 -22.76
CA ALA A 463 10.16 3.54 -21.83
C ALA A 463 8.88 3.11 -22.57
N VAL A 464 8.41 3.91 -23.54
CA VAL A 464 7.25 3.57 -24.37
C VAL A 464 7.49 2.32 -25.22
N LEU A 465 8.72 2.12 -25.71
CA LEU A 465 9.10 0.92 -26.45
C LEU A 465 9.02 -0.34 -25.57
N LEU A 466 9.48 -0.26 -24.32
CA LEU A 466 9.31 -1.32 -23.32
C LEU A 466 7.82 -1.56 -23.02
N GLY A 467 7.04 -0.48 -22.86
CA GLY A 467 5.60 -0.53 -22.64
C GLY A 467 4.86 -1.29 -23.76
N LEU A 468 5.17 -1.00 -25.02
CA LEU A 468 4.65 -1.74 -26.17
C LEU A 468 5.02 -3.24 -26.12
N GLY A 469 6.20 -3.57 -25.60
CA GLY A 469 6.63 -4.95 -25.36
C GLY A 469 5.84 -5.64 -24.25
N LEU A 470 5.66 -4.98 -23.11
CA LEU A 470 4.88 -5.47 -21.96
C LEU A 470 3.41 -5.72 -22.33
N ILE A 471 2.85 -4.90 -23.22
CA ILE A 471 1.50 -5.12 -23.74
C ILE A 471 1.42 -6.09 -24.91
N GLU A 472 2.56 -6.67 -25.33
CA GLU A 472 2.68 -7.62 -26.45
C GLU A 472 2.14 -7.05 -27.78
N SER A 473 2.35 -5.75 -28.03
CA SER A 473 1.83 -5.09 -29.22
C SER A 473 2.52 -5.58 -30.49
N VAL A 474 1.82 -6.41 -31.26
CA VAL A 474 2.28 -6.88 -32.57
C VAL A 474 2.45 -5.71 -33.55
N LYS A 475 1.63 -4.65 -33.43
CA LYS A 475 1.77 -3.44 -34.25
C LYS A 475 3.06 -2.68 -33.96
N GLY A 476 3.62 -2.80 -32.74
CA GLY A 476 4.87 -2.17 -32.33
C GLY A 476 6.12 -2.85 -32.87
N VAL A 477 6.02 -4.11 -33.31
CA VAL A 477 7.17 -4.93 -33.75
C VAL A 477 8.00 -4.26 -34.87
N PRO A 478 7.43 -3.64 -35.92
CA PRO A 478 8.22 -2.93 -36.93
C PRO A 478 9.08 -1.79 -36.34
N ILE A 479 8.56 -1.04 -35.38
CA ILE A 479 9.28 0.07 -34.74
C ILE A 479 10.44 -0.49 -33.89
N MET A 480 10.16 -1.50 -33.07
CA MET A 480 11.18 -2.15 -32.24
C MET A 480 12.29 -2.79 -33.11
N THR A 481 11.94 -3.47 -34.20
CA THR A 481 12.94 -4.06 -35.11
C THR A 481 13.74 -3.03 -35.90
N GLY A 482 13.17 -1.85 -36.18
CA GLY A 482 13.93 -0.70 -36.65
C GLY A 482 14.97 -0.25 -35.63
N ARG A 483 14.55 -0.06 -34.37
CA ARG A 483 15.40 0.38 -33.25
C ARG A 483 16.50 -0.63 -32.90
N LEU A 484 16.24 -1.93 -33.04
CA LEU A 484 17.22 -3.02 -32.88
C LEU A 484 18.45 -2.89 -33.81
N GLN A 485 18.29 -2.22 -34.95
CA GLN A 485 19.36 -1.96 -35.92
C GLN A 485 20.19 -0.72 -35.61
N GLY A 486 19.80 0.06 -34.59
CA GLY A 486 20.45 1.30 -34.16
C GLY A 486 21.74 1.08 -33.36
N THR A 487 22.06 2.05 -32.53
CA THR A 487 23.20 2.05 -31.60
C THR A 487 23.13 0.89 -30.59
N ALA A 488 24.17 0.71 -29.77
CA ALA A 488 24.18 -0.34 -28.74
C ALA A 488 23.07 -0.14 -27.70
N LYS A 489 22.83 1.11 -27.29
CA LYS A 489 21.83 1.50 -26.30
C LYS A 489 20.41 1.30 -26.82
N GLU A 490 20.10 1.87 -27.99
CA GLU A 490 18.79 1.72 -28.65
C GLU A 490 18.42 0.25 -28.88
N ALA A 491 19.41 -0.57 -29.22
CA ALA A 491 19.18 -1.97 -29.49
C ALA A 491 18.98 -2.83 -28.24
N ALA A 492 19.46 -2.43 -27.07
CA ALA A 492 19.25 -3.17 -25.83
C ALA A 492 17.77 -3.12 -25.43
N VAL A 493 17.20 -1.91 -25.38
CA VAL A 493 15.78 -1.66 -25.09
C VAL A 493 14.87 -2.39 -26.09
N ALA A 494 15.19 -2.27 -27.39
CA ALA A 494 14.42 -2.94 -28.43
C ALA A 494 14.50 -4.47 -28.34
N PHE A 495 15.64 -5.01 -27.91
CA PHE A 495 15.81 -6.45 -27.71
C PHE A 495 14.88 -6.95 -26.60
N ASP A 496 14.84 -6.27 -25.46
CA ASP A 496 13.99 -6.65 -24.33
C ASP A 496 12.51 -6.51 -24.67
N ALA A 497 12.12 -5.41 -25.33
CA ALA A 497 10.74 -5.22 -25.79
C ALA A 497 10.27 -6.32 -26.76
N LEU A 498 11.10 -6.70 -27.74
CA LEU A 498 10.78 -7.78 -28.68
C LEU A 498 10.74 -9.16 -28.01
N LEU A 499 11.55 -9.37 -26.97
CA LEU A 499 11.52 -10.60 -26.19
C LEU A 499 10.19 -10.74 -25.43
N LEU A 500 9.67 -9.63 -24.89
CA LEU A 500 8.35 -9.59 -24.24
C LEU A 500 7.21 -9.86 -25.23
N VAL A 501 7.29 -9.35 -26.46
CA VAL A 501 6.30 -9.66 -27.51
C VAL A 501 6.30 -11.15 -27.89
N GLY A 502 7.49 -11.77 -27.93
CA GLY A 502 7.63 -13.20 -28.19
C GLY A 502 7.60 -13.58 -29.68
N ASP A 503 7.04 -14.75 -29.99
CA ASP A 503 6.96 -15.33 -31.33
C ASP A 503 6.44 -14.43 -32.47
N PRO A 504 5.48 -13.51 -32.25
CA PRO A 504 5.05 -12.57 -33.27
C PRO A 504 6.19 -11.70 -33.85
N ALA A 505 7.31 -11.54 -33.14
CA ALA A 505 8.47 -10.82 -33.63
C ALA A 505 9.25 -11.56 -34.74
N ILE A 506 9.17 -12.90 -34.79
CA ILE A 506 10.04 -13.74 -35.63
C ILE A 506 10.02 -13.35 -37.11
N PRO A 507 8.86 -13.13 -37.78
CA PRO A 507 8.84 -12.73 -39.20
C PRO A 507 9.63 -11.45 -39.48
N HIS A 508 9.67 -10.53 -38.52
CA HIS A 508 10.38 -9.24 -38.65
C HIS A 508 11.88 -9.37 -38.34
N LEU A 509 12.30 -10.41 -37.63
CA LEU A 509 13.72 -10.69 -37.34
C LEU A 509 14.41 -11.42 -38.49
N ILE A 510 13.69 -12.21 -39.29
CA ILE A 510 14.25 -12.98 -40.42
C ILE A 510 15.05 -12.09 -41.40
N PRO A 511 14.53 -10.93 -41.86
CA PRO A 511 15.30 -10.05 -42.75
C PRO A 511 16.63 -9.56 -42.15
N LEU A 512 16.69 -9.39 -40.83
CA LEU A 512 17.88 -8.89 -40.14
C LEU A 512 19.04 -9.89 -40.16
N LEU A 513 18.75 -11.18 -40.33
CA LEU A 513 19.77 -12.23 -40.50
C LEU A 513 20.56 -12.08 -41.80
N GLN A 514 20.09 -11.30 -42.77
CA GLN A 514 20.78 -11.01 -44.02
C GLN A 514 21.40 -9.61 -44.05
N ASN A 515 21.39 -8.87 -42.93
CA ASN A 515 21.89 -7.50 -42.88
C ASN A 515 23.41 -7.43 -43.16
N ALA A 516 23.86 -6.39 -43.87
CA ALA A 516 25.28 -6.20 -44.19
C ALA A 516 26.16 -6.12 -42.93
N LYS A 517 25.69 -5.46 -41.87
CA LYS A 517 26.43 -5.26 -40.62
C LYS A 517 26.37 -6.51 -39.74
N ALA A 518 27.53 -7.07 -39.39
CA ALA A 518 27.62 -8.27 -38.55
C ALA A 518 27.03 -8.08 -37.15
N GLY A 519 27.08 -6.86 -36.59
CA GLY A 519 26.47 -6.55 -35.29
C GLY A 519 24.94 -6.69 -35.29
N ILE A 520 24.28 -6.30 -36.39
CA ILE A 520 22.83 -6.43 -36.53
C ILE A 520 22.43 -7.90 -36.67
N ARG A 521 23.14 -8.66 -37.52
CA ARG A 521 22.93 -10.11 -37.64
C ARG A 521 23.11 -10.82 -36.30
N LEU A 522 24.15 -10.45 -35.54
CA LEU A 522 24.39 -11.01 -34.20
C LEU A 522 23.22 -10.76 -33.24
N ARG A 523 22.65 -9.56 -33.24
CA ARG A 523 21.49 -9.23 -32.39
C ARG A 523 20.26 -10.05 -32.77
N ALA A 524 19.98 -10.19 -34.06
CA ALA A 524 18.87 -11.00 -34.55
C ALA A 524 19.05 -12.49 -34.19
N VAL A 525 20.27 -13.04 -34.34
CA VAL A 525 20.59 -14.41 -33.92
C VAL A 525 20.43 -14.59 -32.41
N LYS A 526 20.92 -13.64 -31.60
CA LYS A 526 20.75 -13.68 -30.14
C LYS A 526 19.28 -13.63 -29.75
N LEU A 527 18.49 -12.75 -30.35
CA LEU A 527 17.07 -12.59 -29.99
C LEU A 527 16.26 -13.83 -30.34
N LEU A 528 16.46 -14.39 -31.54
CA LEU A 528 15.85 -15.67 -31.93
C LEU A 528 16.29 -16.83 -31.03
N GLY A 529 17.56 -16.84 -30.63
CA GLY A 529 18.08 -17.85 -29.69
C GLY A 529 17.45 -17.74 -28.30
N THR A 530 17.32 -16.52 -27.78
CA THR A 530 16.70 -16.23 -26.47
C THR A 530 15.20 -16.47 -26.47
N LEU A 531 14.49 -16.20 -27.58
CA LEU A 531 13.07 -16.55 -27.73
C LEU A 531 12.85 -18.06 -27.56
N GLY A 532 13.78 -18.89 -28.06
CA GLY A 532 13.85 -20.32 -27.76
C GLY A 532 12.66 -21.16 -28.25
N SER A 533 11.68 -20.58 -28.93
CA SER A 533 10.56 -21.31 -29.50
C SER A 533 10.98 -22.14 -30.71
N GLU A 534 10.28 -23.23 -30.98
CA GLU A 534 10.56 -24.08 -32.16
C GLU A 534 10.57 -23.29 -33.46
N LYS A 535 9.71 -22.27 -33.59
CA LYS A 535 9.70 -21.39 -34.76
C LYS A 535 10.99 -20.59 -34.88
N ALA A 536 11.46 -19.99 -33.77
CA ALA A 536 12.69 -19.21 -33.76
C ALA A 536 13.92 -20.09 -34.03
N LEU A 537 13.95 -21.29 -33.45
CA LEU A 537 15.03 -22.25 -33.61
C LEU A 537 15.06 -22.85 -35.02
N ALA A 538 13.90 -23.14 -35.62
CA ALA A 538 13.81 -23.56 -37.01
C ALA A 538 14.39 -22.50 -37.97
N VAL A 539 14.19 -21.21 -37.67
CA VAL A 539 14.83 -20.12 -38.43
C VAL A 539 16.36 -20.17 -38.29
N LEU A 540 16.89 -20.36 -37.07
CA LEU A 540 18.34 -20.48 -36.84
C LEU A 540 18.97 -21.73 -37.49
N ARG A 541 18.22 -22.85 -37.56
CA ARG A 541 18.63 -24.08 -38.24
C ARG A 541 18.71 -23.88 -39.76
N LYS A 542 17.77 -23.12 -40.34
CA LYS A 542 17.71 -22.80 -41.78
C LYS A 542 18.65 -21.67 -42.21
N MET A 543 19.20 -20.92 -41.26
CA MET A 543 20.18 -19.88 -41.54
C MET A 543 21.48 -20.50 -42.08
N ALA A 544 21.94 -20.02 -43.24
CA ALA A 544 23.24 -20.40 -43.80
C ALA A 544 24.41 -19.99 -42.88
N GLU A 545 25.55 -20.66 -43.00
CA GLU A 545 26.73 -20.33 -42.18
C GLU A 545 27.11 -18.85 -42.31
N ASP A 546 27.25 -18.16 -41.18
CA ASP A 546 27.55 -16.74 -41.20
C ASP A 546 29.06 -16.50 -41.40
N ARG A 547 29.39 -15.57 -42.31
CA ARG A 547 30.77 -15.12 -42.55
C ARG A 547 31.47 -14.55 -41.31
N SER A 548 30.72 -14.09 -40.30
CA SER A 548 31.26 -13.60 -39.03
C SER A 548 31.35 -14.74 -38.03
N VAL A 549 32.58 -15.04 -37.59
CA VAL A 549 32.87 -16.04 -36.55
C VAL A 549 32.04 -15.79 -35.28
N ARG A 550 31.82 -14.53 -34.90
CA ARG A 550 31.02 -14.18 -33.70
C ARG A 550 29.55 -14.55 -33.85
N VAL A 551 28.97 -14.34 -35.04
CA VAL A 551 27.56 -14.64 -35.33
C VAL A 551 27.36 -16.15 -35.40
N GLU A 552 28.24 -16.84 -36.12
CA GLU A 552 28.17 -18.29 -36.28
C GLU A 552 28.39 -19.02 -34.94
N LYS A 553 29.32 -18.54 -34.09
CA LYS A 553 29.51 -19.09 -32.74
C LYS A 553 28.24 -18.93 -31.89
N ALA A 554 27.59 -17.77 -31.93
CA ALA A 554 26.34 -17.55 -31.19
C ALA A 554 25.22 -18.48 -31.68
N ARG A 555 25.02 -18.58 -33.00
CA ARG A 555 24.05 -19.48 -33.62
C ARG A 555 24.25 -20.94 -33.18
N ARG A 556 25.48 -21.45 -33.28
CA ARG A 556 25.82 -22.82 -32.87
C ARG A 556 25.63 -23.07 -31.38
N ALA A 557 25.91 -22.08 -30.53
CA ALA A 557 25.71 -22.20 -29.09
C ALA A 557 24.24 -22.42 -28.73
N PHE A 558 23.33 -21.66 -29.34
CA PHE A 558 21.89 -21.84 -29.13
C PHE A 558 21.40 -23.19 -29.65
N LEU A 559 21.86 -23.64 -30.84
CA LEU A 559 21.46 -24.94 -31.39
C LEU A 559 21.99 -26.14 -30.59
N LYS A 560 23.23 -26.07 -30.08
CA LYS A 560 23.81 -27.15 -29.25
C LYS A 560 23.13 -27.32 -27.89
N GLY A 561 22.63 -26.24 -27.29
CA GLY A 561 21.92 -26.30 -26.02
C GLY A 561 20.61 -27.10 -26.09
N LEU A 562 20.00 -27.20 -27.27
CA LEU A 562 18.76 -27.95 -27.51
C LEU A 562 19.00 -29.44 -27.71
N ASP A 563 20.05 -29.81 -28.45
CA ASP A 563 20.41 -31.22 -28.68
C ASP A 563 20.71 -31.94 -27.34
N GLN A 564 21.17 -31.20 -26.32
CA GLN A 564 21.38 -31.72 -24.96
C GLN A 564 20.08 -31.87 -24.16
N LEU A 565 19.15 -30.91 -24.25
CA LEU A 565 17.85 -30.95 -23.57
C LEU A 565 16.87 -32.00 -24.15
N GLU A 566 16.97 -32.30 -25.45
CA GLU A 566 16.19 -33.36 -26.09
C GLU A 566 16.73 -34.76 -25.74
N GLN A 567 18.04 -34.90 -25.52
CA GLN A 567 18.65 -36.15 -25.06
C GLN A 567 18.35 -36.47 -23.58
N GLU A 568 18.08 -35.47 -22.74
CA GLU A 568 17.70 -35.65 -21.34
C GLU A 568 16.19 -35.93 -21.14
N ARG A 569 15.37 -35.76 -22.18
CA ARG A 569 13.91 -36.02 -22.18
C ARG A 569 13.51 -37.37 -22.77
N LEU A 570 14.45 -38.11 -23.34
CA LEU A 570 14.34 -39.51 -23.80
C LEU A 570 14.91 -40.44 -22.73
#